data_AF-A0A3B0W459-F1
#
_entry.id   AF-A0A3B0W459-F1
#
_cell.length_a   1.000
_cell.length_b   1.000
_cell.length_c   1.000
_cell.angle_alpha   90.00
_cell.angle_beta   90.00
_cell.angle_gamma   90.00
#
_symmetry.space_group_name_H-M   'P 1'
#
loop_
_entity.id
_entity.type
_entity.pdbx_description
1 polymer ?
#
loop_
_entity_poly.entity_id
_entity_poly.type
_entity_poly.pdbx_seq_one_letter_code
_entity_poly.pdbx_strand_id
1 'polypeptide(L)'
;HIKQGGTAVVLEQGINGDMITIYDSGSHIPLLWTHLIPATIEGKAVHNVQNAMFASGMSFAMDVELEQIRHGLRTFDTSFFQAPGRMNQYDEHPFKVILDYGHNPAAINMVCQTIDRFEISGRKICVLAAPGDRRDEDILAIADEAAGHFDHYVLKADDNRRGRDLQEVPQMLRKQLISQGVADNQIDVIADETEAVDAALSMSREGDLLLIFGDEITRCWKQIINFNSDLEDSNADKSQPVVSNVIKAMDDDIDMGDYELIKDDRGVRIARQEDND
;
A
#
# COMPACT_ATOMS: atom_id res chain seq x y z
N HIS A 1 -6.21 24.10 26.21
CA HIS A 1 -5.05 24.13 25.30
C HIS A 1 -5.07 25.37 24.39
N ILE A 2 -5.82 25.39 23.28
CA ILE A 2 -5.85 26.53 22.32
C ILE A 2 -6.19 27.87 23.00
N LYS A 3 -7.26 27.94 23.81
CA LYS A 3 -7.65 29.16 24.56
C LYS A 3 -6.58 29.68 25.52
N GLN A 4 -5.59 28.87 25.88
CA GLN A 4 -4.48 29.23 26.77
C GLN A 4 -3.21 29.60 25.98
N GLY A 5 -3.30 29.71 24.65
CA GLY A 5 -2.16 30.00 23.76
C GLY A 5 -1.28 28.80 23.45
N GLY A 6 -1.67 27.59 23.85
CA GLY A 6 -0.90 26.38 23.57
C GLY A 6 -1.02 25.89 22.12
N THR A 7 -0.02 25.15 21.67
CA THR A 7 0.10 24.61 20.31
C THR A 7 -0.81 23.40 20.07
N ALA A 8 -1.64 23.43 19.03
CA ALA A 8 -2.47 22.29 18.64
C ALA A 8 -2.51 22.12 17.12
N VAL A 9 -2.46 20.87 16.66
CA VAL A 9 -2.81 20.50 15.28
C VAL A 9 -4.21 19.92 15.29
N VAL A 10 -5.10 20.51 14.50
CA VAL A 10 -6.51 20.11 14.42
C VAL A 10 -6.93 19.88 12.99
N LEU A 11 -8.02 19.13 12.83
CA LEU A 11 -8.71 18.96 11.56
C LEU A 11 -9.97 19.83 11.56
N GLU A 12 -10.03 20.81 10.66
CA GLU A 12 -11.17 21.71 10.53
C GLU A 12 -11.95 21.39 9.25
N GLN A 13 -13.27 21.32 9.36
CA GLN A 13 -14.14 21.17 8.19
C GLN A 13 -14.27 22.52 7.48
N GLY A 14 -13.88 22.55 6.21
CA GLY A 14 -14.02 23.70 5.33
C GLY A 14 -14.92 23.41 4.12
N ILE A 15 -15.16 24.44 3.31
CA ILE A 15 -16.00 24.34 2.10
C ILE A 15 -15.41 23.35 1.09
N ASN A 16 -14.08 23.18 1.09
CA ASN A 16 -13.34 22.31 0.16
C ASN A 16 -12.91 20.97 0.79
N GLY A 17 -13.55 20.55 1.88
CA GLY A 17 -13.19 19.34 2.63
C GLY A 17 -12.45 19.64 3.92
N ASP A 18 -11.64 18.70 4.39
CA ASP A 18 -10.93 18.83 5.67
C ASP A 18 -9.59 19.56 5.52
N MET A 19 -9.31 20.50 6.42
CA MET A 19 -8.07 21.28 6.50
C MET A 19 -7.28 20.88 7.76
N ILE A 20 -6.00 20.56 7.60
CA ILE A 20 -5.08 20.50 8.73
C ILE A 20 -4.73 21.94 9.10
N THR A 21 -4.98 22.32 10.35
CA THR A 21 -4.73 23.66 10.87
C THR A 21 -3.85 23.58 12.11
N ILE A 22 -2.85 24.46 12.19
CA ILE A 22 -2.02 24.65 13.39
C ILE A 22 -2.51 25.88 14.14
N TYR A 23 -2.79 25.72 15.43
CA TYR A 23 -2.92 26.81 16.37
C TYR A 23 -1.63 26.94 17.15
N ASP A 24 -1.09 28.15 17.25
CA ASP A 24 0.07 28.43 18.08
C ASP A 24 0.06 29.87 18.59
N SER A 25 0.19 30.08 19.91
CA SER A 25 0.27 31.41 20.51
C SER A 25 -0.86 32.37 20.11
N GLY A 26 -2.05 31.83 19.85
CA GLY A 26 -3.23 32.57 19.37
C GLY A 26 -3.33 32.74 17.85
N SER A 27 -2.33 32.30 17.09
CA SER A 27 -2.34 32.25 15.63
C SER A 27 -3.20 31.09 15.14
N HIS A 28 -3.89 31.30 14.00
CA HIS A 28 -4.59 30.28 13.23
C HIS A 28 -3.87 30.13 11.89
N ILE A 29 -3.25 28.96 11.67
CA ILE A 29 -2.37 28.71 10.53
C ILE A 29 -2.94 27.55 9.72
N PRO A 30 -3.68 27.83 8.64
CA PRO A 30 -4.10 26.80 7.70
C PRO A 30 -2.84 26.16 7.08
N LEU A 31 -2.64 24.87 7.33
CA LEU A 31 -1.47 24.17 6.84
C LEU A 31 -1.72 23.63 5.44
N LEU A 32 -2.62 22.65 5.31
CA LEU A 32 -2.88 22.00 4.03
C LEU A 32 -4.22 21.25 4.04
N TRP A 33 -4.96 21.31 2.94
CA TRP A 33 -6.14 20.49 2.73
C TRP A 33 -5.76 19.01 2.64
N THR A 34 -6.52 18.12 3.28
CA THR A 34 -6.22 16.69 3.28
C THR A 34 -6.18 16.12 1.86
N HIS A 35 -7.10 16.50 0.99
CA HIS A 35 -7.13 16.03 -0.40
C HIS A 35 -5.92 16.45 -1.25
N LEU A 36 -5.07 17.36 -0.77
CA LEU A 36 -3.80 17.74 -1.42
C LEU A 36 -2.60 16.94 -0.89
N ILE A 37 -2.81 16.03 0.06
CA ILE A 37 -1.80 15.14 0.62
C ILE A 37 -1.99 13.78 -0.07
N PRO A 38 -1.10 13.37 -1.00
CA PRO A 38 -1.27 12.14 -1.78
C PRO A 38 -1.52 10.91 -0.92
N ALA A 39 -0.76 10.76 0.16
CA ALA A 39 -0.90 9.65 1.11
C ALA A 39 -2.28 9.51 1.77
N THR A 40 -3.13 10.55 1.74
CA THR A 40 -4.48 10.48 2.34
C THR A 40 -5.55 9.98 1.38
N ILE A 41 -5.21 9.74 0.10
CA ILE A 41 -6.14 9.29 -0.94
C ILE A 41 -7.36 10.22 -1.01
N GLU A 42 -7.13 11.48 -1.40
CA GLU A 42 -8.17 12.52 -1.45
C GLU A 42 -8.86 12.77 -0.09
N GLY A 43 -8.17 12.51 1.01
CA GLY A 43 -8.72 12.59 2.37
C GLY A 43 -9.55 11.38 2.82
N LYS A 44 -9.72 10.35 1.98
CA LYS A 44 -10.49 9.14 2.31
C LYS A 44 -9.80 8.30 3.41
N ALA A 45 -8.47 8.24 3.40
CA ALA A 45 -7.67 7.49 4.37
C ALA A 45 -7.47 8.30 5.66
N VAL A 46 -8.45 8.22 6.58
CA VAL A 46 -8.46 8.98 7.86
C VAL A 46 -7.20 8.73 8.69
N HIS A 47 -6.70 7.51 8.69
CA HIS A 47 -5.48 7.17 9.42
C HIS A 47 -4.25 7.92 8.88
N ASN A 48 -4.16 8.11 7.57
CA ASN A 48 -3.09 8.91 6.97
C ASN A 48 -3.31 10.41 7.16
N VAL A 49 -4.56 10.88 7.29
CA VAL A 49 -4.84 12.25 7.76
C VAL A 49 -4.30 12.44 9.18
N GLN A 50 -4.54 11.48 10.09
CA GLN A 50 -3.99 11.52 11.44
C GLN A 50 -2.46 11.49 11.44
N ASN A 51 -1.84 10.60 10.65
CA ASN A 51 -0.38 10.54 10.50
C ASN A 51 0.19 11.87 9.99
N ALA A 52 -0.45 12.50 9.01
CA ALA A 52 -0.06 13.82 8.51
C ALA A 52 -0.19 14.90 9.60
N MET A 53 -1.25 14.87 10.41
CA MET A 53 -1.41 15.79 11.55
C MET A 53 -0.31 15.59 12.60
N PHE A 54 0.03 14.35 12.94
CA PHE A 54 1.12 14.04 13.88
C PHE A 54 2.48 14.48 13.34
N ALA A 55 2.80 14.15 12.08
CA ALA A 55 4.03 14.57 11.42
C ALA A 55 4.15 16.10 11.37
N SER A 56 3.04 16.79 11.08
CA SER A 56 2.97 18.26 11.08
C SER A 56 3.23 18.83 12.47
N GLY A 57 2.59 18.28 13.51
CA GLY A 57 2.75 18.76 14.88
C GLY A 57 4.15 18.54 15.42
N MET A 58 4.75 17.38 15.13
CA MET A 58 6.15 17.08 15.49
C MET A 58 7.12 18.01 14.75
N SER A 59 6.95 18.19 13.45
CA SER A 59 7.84 19.03 12.64
C SER A 59 7.74 20.50 13.07
N PHE A 60 6.53 20.98 13.32
CA PHE A 60 6.30 22.34 13.81
C PHE A 60 6.93 22.56 15.19
N ALA A 61 6.79 21.60 16.11
CA ALA A 61 7.43 21.66 17.43
C ALA A 61 8.97 21.57 17.38
N MET A 62 9.54 21.14 16.24
CA MET A 62 10.97 21.11 15.96
C MET A 62 11.45 22.34 15.18
N ASP A 63 10.65 23.41 15.12
CA ASP A 63 10.95 24.66 14.41
C ASP A 63 11.20 24.49 12.90
N VAL A 64 10.65 23.43 12.28
CA VAL A 64 10.69 23.26 10.82
C VAL A 64 9.80 24.32 10.17
N GLU A 65 10.31 25.01 9.15
CA GLU A 65 9.54 26.04 8.45
C GLU A 65 8.24 25.48 7.85
N LEU A 66 7.14 26.22 7.98
CA LEU A 66 5.81 25.81 7.51
C LEU A 66 5.82 25.34 6.05
N GLU A 67 6.59 25.98 5.19
CA GLU A 67 6.62 25.62 3.78
C GLU A 67 7.38 24.32 3.50
N GLN A 68 8.35 23.96 4.34
CA GLN A 68 8.98 22.64 4.32
C GLN A 68 8.02 21.56 4.80
N ILE A 69 7.20 21.85 5.83
CA ILE A 69 6.14 20.93 6.28
C ILE A 69 5.12 20.71 5.15
N ARG A 70 4.61 21.79 4.54
CA ARG A 70 3.68 21.70 3.41
C ARG A 70 4.29 20.96 2.24
N HIS A 71 5.56 21.21 1.93
CA HIS A 71 6.26 20.52 0.84
C HIS A 71 6.33 19.01 1.12
N GLY A 72 6.80 18.61 2.30
CA GLY A 72 6.87 17.19 2.69
C GLY A 72 5.53 16.47 2.61
N LEU A 73 4.44 17.13 3.06
CA LEU A 73 3.09 16.56 2.95
C LEU A 73 2.60 16.43 1.49
N ARG A 74 2.96 17.36 0.61
CA ARG A 74 2.56 17.34 -0.81
C ARG A 74 3.35 16.33 -1.65
N THR A 75 4.58 16.00 -1.24
CA THR A 75 5.48 15.12 -2.01
C THR A 75 5.56 13.70 -1.45
N PHE A 76 5.13 13.49 -0.20
CA PHE A 76 5.02 12.16 0.35
C PHE A 76 3.81 11.43 -0.22
N ASP A 77 4.10 10.36 -0.95
CA ASP A 77 3.11 9.50 -1.58
C ASP A 77 3.25 8.07 -1.04
N THR A 78 2.14 7.34 -0.98
CA THR A 78 2.11 5.92 -0.63
C THR A 78 2.42 5.03 -1.84
N SER A 79 3.33 5.47 -2.70
CA SER A 79 3.87 4.62 -3.77
C SER A 79 4.64 3.44 -3.16
N PHE A 80 4.72 2.34 -3.90
CA PHE A 80 5.48 1.17 -3.46
C PHE A 80 6.94 1.51 -3.12
N PHE A 81 7.57 2.46 -3.83
CA PHE A 81 8.96 2.85 -3.60
C PHE A 81 9.18 3.70 -2.35
N GLN A 82 8.19 4.51 -1.95
CA GLN A 82 8.28 5.37 -0.76
C GLN A 82 7.79 4.65 0.50
N ALA A 83 6.72 3.86 0.40
CA ALA A 83 6.10 3.17 1.53
C ALA A 83 5.57 1.77 1.13
N PRO A 84 6.44 0.78 0.92
CA PRO A 84 6.02 -0.58 0.56
C PRO A 84 5.03 -1.17 1.57
N GLY A 85 3.93 -1.73 1.09
CA GLY A 85 2.87 -2.35 1.88
C GLY A 85 1.99 -1.37 2.65
N ARG A 86 1.90 -0.10 2.23
CA ARG A 86 1.06 0.92 2.88
C ARG A 86 0.05 1.46 1.88
N MET A 87 -1.09 0.77 1.75
CA MET A 87 -2.13 1.06 0.77
C MET A 87 -1.59 1.39 -0.62
N ASN A 88 -0.59 0.63 -1.10
CA ASN A 88 -0.02 0.88 -2.41
C ASN A 88 -1.07 0.57 -3.47
N GLN A 89 -1.42 1.56 -4.29
CA GLN A 89 -2.42 1.43 -5.35
C GLN A 89 -1.77 1.06 -6.67
N TYR A 90 -2.43 0.16 -7.40
CA TYR A 90 -2.09 -0.19 -8.77
C TYR A 90 -3.37 -0.20 -9.63
N ASP A 91 -3.43 0.72 -10.60
CA ASP A 91 -4.62 1.03 -11.39
C ASP A 91 -4.41 0.84 -12.89
N GLU A 92 -3.40 0.06 -13.30
CA GLU A 92 -3.11 -0.21 -14.71
C GLU A 92 -3.88 -1.43 -15.26
N HIS A 93 -4.53 -2.20 -14.38
CA HIS A 93 -5.46 -3.27 -14.76
C HIS A 93 -6.86 -2.71 -15.04
N PRO A 94 -7.76 -3.47 -15.70
CA PRO A 94 -9.18 -3.11 -15.79
C PRO A 94 -9.91 -2.99 -14.43
N PHE A 95 -9.24 -3.38 -13.34
CA PHE A 95 -9.69 -3.30 -11.95
C PHE A 95 -8.61 -2.67 -11.08
N LYS A 96 -9.01 -2.15 -9.92
CA LYS A 96 -8.10 -1.51 -8.96
C LYS A 96 -7.50 -2.56 -8.03
N VAL A 97 -6.19 -2.50 -7.79
CA VAL A 97 -5.51 -3.33 -6.80
C VAL A 97 -4.90 -2.46 -5.69
N ILE A 98 -5.05 -2.90 -4.44
CA ILE A 98 -4.45 -2.25 -3.27
C ILE A 98 -3.67 -3.31 -2.49
N LEU A 99 -2.39 -3.02 -2.21
CA LEU A 99 -1.52 -3.86 -1.38
C LEU A 99 -1.26 -3.18 -0.03
N ASP A 100 -1.52 -3.90 1.06
CA ASP A 100 -1.28 -3.43 2.43
C ASP A 100 -0.67 -4.54 3.32
N TYR A 101 0.09 -4.13 4.34
CA TYR A 101 0.74 -5.02 5.32
C TYR A 101 -0.06 -5.17 6.63
N GLY A 102 -1.26 -4.58 6.71
CA GLY A 102 -2.13 -4.65 7.88
C GLY A 102 -2.34 -6.09 8.34
N HIS A 103 -1.96 -6.38 9.59
CA HIS A 103 -1.94 -7.74 10.13
C HIS A 103 -2.49 -7.82 11.57
N ASN A 104 -3.20 -6.77 12.01
CA ASN A 104 -3.87 -6.73 13.31
C ASN A 104 -5.27 -6.14 13.15
N PRO A 105 -6.22 -6.43 14.06
CA PRO A 105 -7.62 -6.01 13.91
C PRO A 105 -7.80 -4.52 13.65
N ALA A 106 -7.08 -3.66 14.39
CA ALA A 106 -7.17 -2.21 14.22
C ALA A 106 -6.74 -1.76 12.81
N ALA A 107 -5.64 -2.32 12.29
CA ALA A 107 -5.16 -2.02 10.95
C ALA A 107 -6.16 -2.49 9.88
N ILE A 108 -6.69 -3.70 10.02
CA ILE A 108 -7.70 -4.26 9.11
C ILE A 108 -8.94 -3.35 9.07
N ASN A 109 -9.47 -2.98 10.24
CA ASN A 109 -10.62 -2.07 10.35
C ASN A 109 -10.35 -0.73 9.66
N MET A 110 -9.20 -0.10 9.91
CA MET A 110 -8.84 1.18 9.31
C MET A 110 -8.76 1.11 7.78
N VAL A 111 -8.21 0.02 7.24
CA VAL A 111 -8.15 -0.21 5.79
C VAL A 111 -9.56 -0.46 5.25
N CYS A 112 -10.36 -1.33 5.86
CA CYS A 112 -11.74 -1.62 5.43
C CYS A 112 -12.62 -0.36 5.41
N GLN A 113 -12.57 0.46 6.45
CA GLN A 113 -13.27 1.76 6.49
C GLN A 113 -12.80 2.73 5.40
N THR A 114 -11.53 2.65 5.01
CA THR A 114 -10.99 3.45 3.91
C THR A 114 -11.55 2.94 2.57
N ILE A 115 -11.55 1.63 2.36
CA ILE A 115 -12.10 0.98 1.16
C ILE A 115 -13.59 1.27 0.98
N ASP A 116 -14.38 1.33 2.06
CA ASP A 116 -15.80 1.66 1.98
C ASP A 116 -16.11 3.07 1.47
N ARG A 117 -15.11 3.95 1.45
CA ARG A 117 -15.24 5.32 0.91
C ARG A 117 -14.90 5.39 -0.58
N PHE A 118 -14.49 4.28 -1.19
CA PHE A 118 -14.15 4.23 -2.60
C PHE A 118 -15.42 3.97 -3.40
N GLU A 119 -15.55 4.67 -4.53
CA GLU A 119 -16.61 4.42 -5.49
C GLU A 119 -16.18 3.25 -6.38
N ILE A 120 -16.71 2.06 -6.09
CA ILE A 120 -16.40 0.83 -6.82
C ILE A 120 -17.63 0.40 -7.63
N SER A 121 -17.45 0.18 -8.93
CA SER A 121 -18.53 -0.20 -9.86
C SER A 121 -18.75 -1.71 -9.91
N GLY A 122 -17.71 -2.49 -9.64
CA GLY A 122 -17.74 -3.94 -9.54
C GLY A 122 -17.81 -4.45 -8.09
N ARG A 123 -17.16 -5.57 -7.84
CA ARG A 123 -17.08 -6.26 -6.55
C ARG A 123 -15.84 -5.81 -5.78
N LYS A 124 -15.88 -5.95 -4.45
CA LYS A 124 -14.71 -5.85 -3.59
C LYS A 124 -14.23 -7.25 -3.21
N ILE A 125 -12.97 -7.56 -3.47
CA ILE A 125 -12.33 -8.85 -3.22
C ILE A 125 -11.20 -8.64 -2.22
N CYS A 126 -11.06 -9.52 -1.23
CA CYS A 126 -10.01 -9.43 -0.21
C CYS A 126 -9.17 -10.70 -0.16
N VAL A 127 -7.84 -10.58 -0.24
CA VAL A 127 -6.90 -11.61 0.22
C VAL A 127 -6.54 -11.30 1.67
N LEU A 128 -6.94 -12.18 2.60
CA LEU A 128 -6.81 -11.98 4.04
C LEU A 128 -5.91 -13.04 4.69
N ALA A 129 -5.11 -12.60 5.65
CA ALA A 129 -4.23 -13.45 6.45
C ALA A 129 -4.15 -12.95 7.91
N ALA A 130 -3.53 -13.74 8.77
CA ALA A 130 -3.17 -13.31 10.12
C ALA A 130 -1.84 -13.95 10.55
N PRO A 131 -0.98 -13.25 11.33
CA PRO A 131 0.28 -13.81 11.80
C PRO A 131 0.05 -14.96 12.79
N GLY A 132 0.76 -16.07 12.58
CA GLY A 132 0.56 -17.30 13.36
C GLY A 132 0.94 -17.21 14.85
N ASP A 133 1.72 -16.23 15.28
CA ASP A 133 2.05 -16.00 16.70
C ASP A 133 1.00 -15.19 17.46
N ARG A 134 -0.05 -14.72 16.78
CA ARG A 134 -1.17 -14.05 17.43
C ARG A 134 -2.01 -15.03 18.24
N ARG A 135 -2.62 -14.51 19.30
CA ARG A 135 -3.62 -15.27 20.07
C ARG A 135 -4.80 -15.58 19.15
N ASP A 136 -5.48 -16.69 19.39
CA ASP A 136 -6.64 -17.08 18.59
C ASP A 136 -7.69 -15.96 18.53
N GLU A 137 -7.95 -15.29 19.66
CA GLU A 137 -8.89 -14.15 19.74
C GLU A 137 -8.49 -12.97 18.84
N ASP A 138 -7.19 -12.71 18.64
CA ASP A 138 -6.72 -11.64 17.75
C ASP A 138 -6.91 -12.04 16.27
N ILE A 139 -6.74 -13.33 15.94
CA ILE A 139 -6.97 -13.87 14.59
C ILE A 139 -8.48 -13.83 14.26
N LEU A 140 -9.33 -14.20 15.21
CA LEU A 140 -10.78 -14.12 15.04
C LEU A 140 -11.24 -12.66 14.90
N ALA A 141 -10.66 -11.74 15.69
CA ALA A 141 -10.96 -10.31 15.57
C ALA A 141 -10.56 -9.74 14.19
N ILE A 142 -9.50 -10.24 13.55
CA ILE A 142 -9.17 -9.85 12.16
C ILE A 142 -10.30 -10.21 11.19
N ALA A 143 -10.87 -11.41 11.31
CA ALA A 143 -12.02 -11.81 10.51
C ALA A 143 -13.28 -11.00 10.83
N ASP A 144 -13.50 -10.65 12.09
CA ASP A 144 -14.62 -9.80 12.52
C ASP A 144 -14.55 -8.41 11.86
N GLU A 145 -13.38 -7.78 11.86
CA GLU A 145 -13.18 -6.45 11.26
C GLU A 145 -13.22 -6.46 9.73
N ALA A 146 -12.99 -7.61 9.08
CA ALA A 146 -13.08 -7.75 7.62
C ALA A 146 -14.49 -8.15 7.15
N ALA A 147 -15.31 -8.73 8.02
CA ALA A 147 -16.63 -9.26 7.66
C ALA A 147 -17.59 -8.17 7.17
N GLY A 148 -18.28 -8.42 6.06
CA GLY A 148 -19.29 -7.49 5.51
C GLY A 148 -18.74 -6.34 4.67
N HIS A 149 -17.41 -6.17 4.61
CA HIS A 149 -16.78 -5.14 3.77
C HIS A 149 -16.52 -5.60 2.33
N PHE A 150 -16.48 -6.91 2.07
CA PHE A 150 -16.10 -7.48 0.77
C PHE A 150 -17.16 -8.47 0.26
N ASP A 151 -17.21 -8.61 -1.06
CA ASP A 151 -18.09 -9.55 -1.76
C ASP A 151 -17.48 -10.95 -1.86
N HIS A 152 -16.15 -11.05 -1.83
CA HIS A 152 -15.39 -12.31 -1.91
C HIS A 152 -14.11 -12.26 -1.09
N TYR A 153 -13.76 -13.38 -0.46
CA TYR A 153 -12.61 -13.52 0.44
C TYR A 153 -11.73 -14.69 -0.03
N VAL A 154 -10.43 -14.45 -0.13
CA VAL A 154 -9.41 -15.47 -0.34
C VAL A 154 -8.55 -15.52 0.93
N LEU A 155 -8.52 -16.66 1.61
CA LEU A 155 -7.88 -16.80 2.91
C LEU A 155 -6.57 -17.57 2.75
N LYS A 156 -5.47 -16.93 3.13
CA LYS A 156 -4.11 -17.48 3.04
C LYS A 156 -3.43 -17.60 4.40
N ALA A 157 -2.33 -18.35 4.42
CA ALA A 157 -1.39 -18.32 5.53
C ALA A 157 -0.25 -17.32 5.24
N ASP A 158 0.45 -16.92 6.29
CA ASP A 158 1.76 -16.28 6.16
C ASP A 158 2.84 -17.34 5.86
N ASP A 159 3.90 -16.95 5.16
CA ASP A 159 5.01 -17.85 4.84
C ASP A 159 5.65 -18.36 6.14
N ASN A 160 5.89 -17.41 7.07
CA ASN A 160 6.30 -17.72 8.42
C ASN A 160 5.08 -17.98 9.31
N ARG A 161 4.69 -19.25 9.39
CA ARG A 161 3.55 -19.71 10.18
C ARG A 161 3.77 -19.71 11.70
N ARG A 162 5.01 -19.46 12.16
CA ARG A 162 5.35 -19.31 13.58
C ARG A 162 4.86 -20.48 14.47
N GLY A 163 4.95 -21.70 13.92
CA GLY A 163 4.58 -22.94 14.62
C GLY A 163 3.17 -23.44 14.35
N ARG A 164 2.32 -22.69 13.63
CA ARG A 164 0.99 -23.15 13.19
C ARG A 164 1.05 -23.99 11.92
N ASP A 165 0.03 -24.82 11.72
CA ASP A 165 -0.15 -25.59 10.50
C ASP A 165 -0.56 -24.69 9.32
N LEU A 166 -0.24 -25.14 8.09
CA LEU A 166 -0.49 -24.37 6.85
C LEU A 166 -1.97 -23.97 6.68
N GLN A 167 -2.89 -24.85 7.09
CA GLN A 167 -4.32 -24.61 6.96
C GLN A 167 -4.95 -24.01 8.22
N GLU A 168 -4.21 -23.89 9.31
CA GLU A 168 -4.78 -23.55 10.62
C GLU A 168 -5.39 -22.15 10.61
N VAL A 169 -4.58 -21.13 10.30
CA VAL A 169 -5.02 -19.73 10.26
C VAL A 169 -6.12 -19.50 9.20
N PRO A 170 -5.96 -19.92 7.93
CA PRO A 170 -7.02 -19.76 6.93
C PRO A 170 -8.36 -20.36 7.36
N GLN A 171 -8.35 -21.55 7.99
CA GLN A 171 -9.57 -22.21 8.45
C GLN A 171 -10.19 -21.52 9.68
N MET A 172 -9.37 -20.96 10.57
CA MET A 172 -9.85 -20.11 11.67
C MET A 172 -10.57 -18.88 11.13
N LEU A 173 -9.96 -18.17 10.17
CA LEU A 173 -10.57 -17.02 9.50
C LEU A 173 -11.87 -17.40 8.80
N ARG A 174 -11.89 -18.50 8.03
CA ARG A 174 -13.10 -18.99 7.34
C ARG A 174 -14.24 -19.23 8.32
N LYS A 175 -13.97 -19.99 9.39
CA LYS A 175 -14.97 -20.32 10.40
C LYS A 175 -15.56 -19.05 11.03
N GLN A 176 -14.71 -18.06 11.31
CA GLN A 176 -15.16 -16.81 11.91
C GLN A 176 -15.98 -15.97 10.93
N LEU A 177 -15.55 -15.81 9.67
CA LEU A 177 -16.32 -15.10 8.64
C LEU A 177 -17.72 -15.71 8.44
N ILE A 178 -17.81 -17.04 8.40
CA ILE A 178 -19.10 -17.74 8.32
C ILE A 178 -19.96 -17.44 9.55
N SER A 179 -19.37 -17.40 10.75
CA SER A 179 -20.10 -17.06 11.97
C SER A 179 -20.62 -15.61 11.99
N GLN A 180 -19.97 -14.71 11.24
CA GLN A 180 -20.39 -13.32 11.02
C GLN A 180 -21.37 -13.16 9.84
N GLY A 181 -21.78 -14.26 9.20
CA GLY A 181 -22.80 -14.26 8.15
C GLY A 181 -22.28 -14.17 6.71
N VAL A 182 -20.97 -14.27 6.50
CA VAL A 182 -20.41 -14.42 5.14
C VAL A 182 -20.79 -15.79 4.60
N ALA A 183 -21.34 -15.86 3.38
CA ALA A 183 -21.74 -17.13 2.80
C ALA A 183 -20.50 -17.96 2.41
N ASP A 184 -20.56 -19.27 2.60
CA ASP A 184 -19.41 -20.15 2.37
C ASP A 184 -18.90 -20.12 0.91
N ASN A 185 -19.79 -19.86 -0.06
CA ASN A 185 -19.44 -19.73 -1.46
C ASN A 185 -18.77 -18.38 -1.82
N GLN A 186 -18.65 -17.47 -0.87
CA GLN A 186 -17.90 -16.21 -1.01
C GLN A 186 -16.47 -16.33 -0.44
N ILE A 187 -16.05 -17.54 -0.02
CA ILE A 187 -14.79 -17.76 0.65
C ILE A 187 -14.01 -18.87 -0.05
N ASP A 188 -12.84 -18.53 -0.57
CA ASP A 188 -11.84 -19.50 -1.01
C ASP A 188 -10.73 -19.62 0.05
N VAL A 189 -10.29 -20.84 0.34
CA VAL A 189 -9.12 -21.09 1.18
C VAL A 189 -7.97 -21.57 0.30
N ILE A 190 -7.00 -20.70 0.09
CA ILE A 190 -5.79 -20.95 -0.71
C ILE A 190 -4.62 -20.59 0.19
N ALA A 191 -4.02 -21.59 0.83
CA ALA A 191 -3.11 -21.33 1.94
C ALA A 191 -1.76 -20.75 1.51
N ASP A 192 -1.29 -21.06 0.29
CA ASP A 192 -0.08 -20.49 -0.27
C ASP A 192 -0.33 -19.04 -0.73
N GLU A 193 0.54 -18.10 -0.33
CA GLU A 193 0.36 -16.69 -0.66
C GLU A 193 0.43 -16.42 -2.16
N THR A 194 1.34 -17.09 -2.86
CA THR A 194 1.53 -16.88 -4.30
C THR A 194 0.28 -17.33 -5.03
N GLU A 195 -0.21 -18.53 -4.75
CA GLU A 195 -1.43 -19.08 -5.35
C GLU A 195 -2.68 -18.25 -4.98
N ALA A 196 -2.77 -17.75 -3.75
CA ALA A 196 -3.90 -16.94 -3.30
C ALA A 196 -3.97 -15.60 -4.05
N VAL A 197 -2.82 -14.93 -4.19
CA VAL A 197 -2.71 -13.66 -4.92
C VAL A 197 -3.00 -13.88 -6.41
N ASP A 198 -2.44 -14.94 -7.01
CA ASP A 198 -2.69 -15.27 -8.43
C ASP A 198 -4.16 -15.58 -8.70
N ALA A 199 -4.81 -16.34 -7.82
CA ALA A 199 -6.23 -16.65 -7.92
C ALA A 199 -7.09 -15.37 -7.80
N ALA A 200 -6.76 -14.49 -6.85
CA ALA A 200 -7.47 -13.24 -6.63
C ALA A 200 -7.34 -12.28 -7.83
N LEU A 201 -6.14 -12.15 -8.40
CA LEU A 201 -5.90 -11.39 -9.62
C LEU A 201 -6.68 -11.97 -10.80
N SER A 202 -6.63 -13.30 -10.98
CA SER A 202 -7.29 -14.00 -12.09
C SER A 202 -8.82 -13.94 -12.05
N MET A 203 -9.42 -13.91 -10.85
CA MET A 203 -10.88 -13.83 -10.69
C MET A 203 -11.44 -12.40 -10.77
N SER A 204 -10.57 -11.39 -10.67
CA SER A 204 -10.94 -9.98 -10.72
C SER A 204 -11.37 -9.58 -12.13
N ARG A 205 -12.39 -8.72 -12.22
CA ARG A 205 -13.03 -8.29 -13.46
C ARG A 205 -13.03 -6.78 -13.55
N GLU A 206 -13.27 -6.25 -14.74
CA GLU A 206 -13.38 -4.80 -14.96
C GLU A 206 -14.28 -4.12 -13.92
N GLY A 207 -13.77 -3.07 -13.29
CA GLY A 207 -14.47 -2.31 -12.25
C GLY A 207 -14.39 -2.89 -10.82
N ASP A 208 -13.83 -4.08 -10.63
CA ASP A 208 -13.61 -4.65 -9.30
C ASP A 208 -12.52 -3.85 -8.53
N LEU A 209 -12.51 -4.02 -7.21
CA LEU A 209 -11.41 -3.66 -6.32
C LEU A 209 -10.87 -4.92 -5.66
N LEU A 210 -9.57 -5.15 -5.77
CA LEU A 210 -8.84 -6.22 -5.10
C LEU A 210 -7.95 -5.62 -3.99
N LEU A 211 -8.25 -5.95 -2.74
CA LEU A 211 -7.38 -5.65 -1.60
C LEU A 211 -6.57 -6.89 -1.22
N ILE A 212 -5.26 -6.74 -1.10
CA ILE A 212 -4.34 -7.81 -0.70
C ILE A 212 -3.66 -7.40 0.60
N PHE A 213 -3.91 -8.16 1.66
CA PHE A 213 -3.08 -8.14 2.86
C PHE A 213 -1.90 -9.10 2.68
N GLY A 214 -0.76 -8.56 2.24
CA GLY A 214 0.43 -9.34 1.88
C GLY A 214 1.40 -9.52 3.05
N ASP A 215 1.99 -10.71 3.19
CA ASP A 215 3.12 -11.00 4.09
C ASP A 215 4.43 -10.62 3.39
N GLU A 216 4.72 -11.24 2.23
CA GLU A 216 5.88 -10.87 1.40
C GLU A 216 5.51 -9.77 0.40
N ILE A 217 5.55 -8.53 0.90
CA ILE A 217 5.16 -7.31 0.18
C ILE A 217 5.82 -7.18 -1.20
N THR A 218 7.11 -7.50 -1.32
CA THR A 218 7.81 -7.40 -2.62
C THR A 218 7.35 -8.45 -3.62
N ARG A 219 7.04 -9.67 -3.14
CA ARG A 219 6.55 -10.75 -4.01
C ARG A 219 5.14 -10.45 -4.49
N CYS A 220 4.25 -10.07 -3.57
CA CYS A 220 2.88 -9.65 -3.90
C CYS A 220 2.89 -8.52 -4.93
N TRP A 221 3.71 -7.48 -4.73
CA TRP A 221 3.82 -6.39 -5.68
C TRP A 221 4.28 -6.84 -7.07
N LYS A 222 5.27 -7.73 -7.14
CA LYS A 222 5.71 -8.32 -8.43
C LYS A 222 4.61 -9.12 -9.12
N GLN A 223 3.78 -9.86 -8.38
CA GLN A 223 2.64 -10.57 -8.96
C GLN A 223 1.61 -9.59 -9.52
N ILE A 224 1.32 -8.51 -8.79
CA ILE A 224 0.37 -7.47 -9.19
C ILE A 224 0.81 -6.80 -10.50
N ILE A 225 2.06 -6.32 -10.59
CA ILE A 225 2.51 -5.54 -11.76
C ILE A 225 2.78 -6.39 -12.99
N ASN A 226 3.11 -7.68 -12.83
CA ASN A 226 3.37 -8.59 -13.96
C ASN A 226 2.14 -9.44 -14.32
N PHE A 227 1.00 -9.22 -13.66
CA PHE A 227 -0.22 -9.93 -14.01
C PHE A 227 -0.57 -9.66 -15.48
N ASN A 228 -0.70 -10.74 -16.27
CA ASN A 228 -0.92 -10.74 -17.73
C ASN A 228 0.23 -10.25 -18.62
N SER A 229 1.45 -9.98 -18.11
CA SER A 229 2.59 -9.66 -18.98
C SER A 229 2.91 -10.77 -19.99
N ASP A 230 2.68 -12.02 -19.61
CA ASP A 230 2.91 -13.19 -20.46
C ASP A 230 1.81 -13.37 -21.53
N LEU A 231 0.62 -12.78 -21.33
CA LEU A 231 -0.47 -12.82 -22.32
C LEU A 231 -0.22 -11.83 -23.47
N GLU A 232 0.42 -10.70 -23.18
CA GLU A 232 0.79 -9.70 -24.19
C GLU A 232 1.96 -10.19 -25.08
N ASP A 233 2.94 -10.90 -24.51
CA ASP A 233 4.05 -11.48 -25.27
C ASP A 233 3.62 -12.58 -26.26
N SER A 234 2.46 -13.21 -26.02
CA SER A 234 1.89 -14.25 -26.90
C SER A 234 1.00 -13.72 -28.03
N ASN A 235 0.52 -12.48 -27.93
CA ASN A 235 -0.39 -11.83 -28.89
C ASN A 235 0.22 -10.61 -29.60
N ALA A 236 1.47 -10.24 -29.30
CA ALA A 236 2.17 -9.19 -30.01
C ALA A 236 2.57 -9.65 -31.43
N ASP A 237 1.72 -9.31 -32.41
CA ASP A 237 2.16 -9.10 -33.78
C ASP A 237 3.33 -8.11 -33.78
N LYS A 238 4.36 -8.41 -34.58
CA LYS A 238 5.67 -7.76 -34.56
C LYS A 238 5.57 -6.28 -34.92
N SER A 239 5.29 -5.44 -33.94
CA SER A 239 5.59 -4.02 -33.98
C SER A 239 6.24 -3.64 -32.66
N GLN A 240 7.58 -3.59 -32.67
CA GLN A 240 8.37 -3.22 -31.50
C GLN A 240 8.01 -1.81 -31.03
N PRO A 241 7.74 -1.57 -29.74
CA PRO A 241 7.70 -0.22 -29.21
C PRO A 241 9.13 0.34 -29.19
N VAL A 242 9.27 1.56 -29.69
CA VAL A 242 10.55 2.27 -29.94
C VAL A 242 11.39 2.51 -28.67
N VAL A 243 10.85 2.21 -27.49
CA VAL A 243 11.49 2.51 -26.19
C VAL A 243 12.58 1.50 -25.82
N SER A 244 12.53 0.24 -26.27
CA SER A 244 13.54 -0.77 -25.90
C SER A 244 14.89 -0.59 -26.59
N ASN A 245 14.93 0.16 -27.71
CA ASN A 245 16.15 0.37 -28.48
C ASN A 245 17.01 1.53 -27.97
N VAL A 246 16.49 2.35 -27.03
CA VAL A 246 17.27 3.45 -26.45
C VAL A 246 18.21 2.93 -25.34
N ILE A 247 17.77 1.96 -24.54
CA ILE A 247 18.60 1.43 -23.43
C ILE A 247 19.70 0.50 -23.98
N LYS A 248 19.40 -0.29 -25.01
CA LYS A 248 20.36 -1.25 -25.57
C LYS A 248 21.48 -0.60 -26.39
N ALA A 249 21.26 0.62 -26.91
CA ALA A 249 22.26 1.38 -27.66
C ALA A 249 23.19 2.21 -26.76
N MET A 250 22.94 2.28 -25.45
CA MET A 250 23.77 3.04 -24.51
C MET A 250 24.78 2.17 -23.74
N ASP A 251 24.67 0.85 -23.76
CA ASP A 251 25.61 -0.05 -23.05
C ASP A 251 26.89 -0.35 -23.84
N ASP A 252 26.87 -0.22 -25.17
CA ASP A 252 27.97 -0.73 -26.02
C ASP A 252 28.96 0.35 -26.54
N ASP A 253 28.77 1.65 -26.30
CA ASP A 253 29.66 2.71 -26.85
C ASP A 253 29.73 3.99 -25.99
N ILE A 254 29.89 3.88 -24.66
CA ILE A 254 30.28 5.04 -23.83
C ILE A 254 31.76 4.92 -23.47
N ASP A 255 32.60 5.70 -24.15
CA ASP A 255 34.00 5.92 -23.76
C ASP A 255 34.04 6.70 -22.43
N MET A 256 34.29 5.98 -21.34
CA MET A 256 34.28 6.52 -19.97
C MET A 256 35.67 6.99 -19.49
N GLY A 257 36.68 7.05 -20.36
CA GLY A 257 38.04 7.47 -19.98
C GLY A 257 38.58 6.68 -18.78
N ASP A 258 39.16 7.37 -17.79
CA ASP A 258 39.74 6.75 -16.58
C ASP A 258 38.68 6.27 -15.56
N TYR A 259 37.41 6.19 -15.93
CA TYR A 259 36.31 5.82 -15.02
C TYR A 259 35.68 4.49 -15.44
N GLU A 260 35.45 3.61 -14.46
CA GLU A 260 34.86 2.29 -14.65
C GLU A 260 33.54 2.17 -13.90
N LEU A 261 32.58 1.46 -14.51
CA LEU A 261 31.28 1.15 -13.92
C LEU A 261 31.39 -0.13 -13.09
N ILE A 262 31.26 -0.03 -11.77
CA ILE A 262 31.29 -1.17 -10.85
C ILE A 262 29.86 -1.53 -10.45
N LYS A 263 29.47 -2.80 -10.66
CA LYS A 263 28.21 -3.39 -10.21
C LYS A 263 28.48 -4.36 -9.06
N ASP A 264 27.97 -4.06 -7.86
CA ASP A 264 28.03 -4.95 -6.70
C ASP A 264 26.66 -5.04 -5.99
N ASP A 265 26.56 -5.84 -4.93
CA ASP A 265 25.32 -6.07 -4.17
C ASP A 265 24.74 -4.78 -3.53
N ARG A 266 25.46 -3.66 -3.59
CA ARG A 266 25.02 -2.33 -3.12
C ARG A 266 24.56 -1.42 -4.26
N GLY A 267 24.53 -1.91 -5.50
CA GLY A 267 24.07 -1.19 -6.68
C GLY A 267 25.18 -0.90 -7.69
N VAL A 268 24.92 0.07 -8.58
CA VAL A 268 25.86 0.47 -9.63
C VAL A 268 26.54 1.78 -9.23
N ARG A 269 27.87 1.82 -9.27
CA ARG A 269 28.66 3.03 -8.98
C ARG A 269 29.79 3.23 -9.98
N ILE A 270 30.17 4.48 -10.21
CA ILE A 270 31.28 4.84 -11.11
C ILE A 270 32.51 5.13 -10.24
N ALA A 271 33.64 4.49 -10.54
CA ALA A 271 34.91 4.68 -9.83
C ALA A 271 36.02 5.11 -10.78
N ARG A 272 36.98 5.92 -10.31
CA ARG A 272 38.16 6.33 -11.09
C ARG A 272 39.27 5.29 -10.92
N GLN A 273 39.93 4.87 -12.00
CA GLN A 273 41.13 4.04 -11.90
C GLN A 273 42.25 4.86 -11.24
N GLU A 274 42.75 4.38 -10.10
CA GLU A 274 43.98 4.90 -9.51
C GLU A 274 45.16 4.18 -10.17
N ASP A 275 46.07 4.96 -10.77
CA ASP A 275 47.34 4.46 -11.30
C ASP A 275 48.15 3.86 -10.14
N ASN A 276 48.28 2.53 -10.13
CA ASN A 276 49.25 1.86 -9.26
C ASN A 276 50.62 1.91 -9.94
N ASP A 277 51.53 2.72 -9.38
CA ASP A 277 52.99 2.52 -9.52
C ASP A 277 53.46 1.29 -8.74
#